data_AF-A0A1I1J7A8-F1
#
_entry.id   AF-A0A1I1J7A8-F1
#
_cell.length_a   1.000
_cell.length_b   1.000
_cell.length_c   1.000
_cell.angle_alpha   90.00
_cell.angle_beta   90.00
_cell.angle_gamma   90.00
#
_symmetry.space_group_name_H-M   'P 1'
#
loop_
_entity.id
_entity.type
_entity.pdbx_description
1 polymer ?
#
loop_
_entity_poly.entity_id
_entity_poly.type
_entity_poly.pdbx_seq_one_letter_code
_entity_poly.pdbx_strand_id
1 'polypeptide(L)'
;MAAALEELSASVEQIGENANAAHSASQQAGEVSKSGAEAVYASTQEIAAIAGTVKDSAAQLKALEAVSDNIGQIVSTIREIADQTNLLALNAAIEAARAGEHGRGFAVVADEVRSLAERTAQSTVEITDMVSQIQKRTEAAADEMQESVERVEAGVSKAKRAGQSVAEIEQKTQQVVQATLDIQHVLKEQAMAAREVAETVEGIANLADSNAAQAQQAYTASQHVQDTTLMIDELRKQFKVYVS
;
A
#
# COMPACT_ATOMS: atom_id res chain seq x y z
N MET A 1 -32.30 -34.38 -24.35
CA MET A 1 -30.84 -34.38 -24.63
C MET A 1 -30.42 -33.15 -25.42
N ALA A 2 -31.05 -32.81 -26.56
CA ALA A 2 -30.75 -31.59 -27.32
C ALA A 2 -30.76 -30.31 -26.44
N ALA A 3 -31.83 -30.09 -25.66
CA ALA A 3 -31.91 -28.93 -24.75
C ALA A 3 -30.79 -28.89 -23.68
N ALA A 4 -30.35 -30.05 -23.19
CA ALA A 4 -29.26 -30.12 -22.21
C ALA A 4 -27.88 -29.82 -22.85
N LEU A 5 -27.72 -30.13 -24.14
CA LEU A 5 -26.50 -29.79 -24.90
C LEU A 5 -26.47 -28.30 -25.27
N GLU A 6 -27.62 -27.71 -25.64
CA GLU A 6 -27.74 -26.26 -25.83
C GLU A 6 -27.45 -25.50 -24.54
N GLU A 7 -28.01 -25.95 -23.41
CA GLU A 7 -27.76 -25.36 -22.09
C GLU A 7 -26.29 -25.48 -21.68
N LEU A 8 -25.65 -26.62 -21.96
CA LEU A 8 -24.21 -26.81 -21.71
C LEU A 8 -23.36 -25.90 -22.60
N SER A 9 -23.70 -25.74 -23.88
CA SER A 9 -23.00 -24.83 -24.79
C SER A 9 -23.09 -23.38 -24.31
N ALA A 10 -24.29 -22.94 -23.92
CA ALA A 10 -24.50 -21.60 -23.36
C ALA A 10 -23.72 -21.40 -22.05
N SER A 11 -23.68 -22.42 -21.19
CA SER A 11 -22.90 -22.37 -19.95
C SER A 11 -21.40 -22.25 -20.21
N VAL A 12 -20.85 -23.03 -21.15
CA VAL A 12 -19.43 -22.95 -21.54
C VAL A 12 -19.08 -21.56 -22.07
N GLU A 13 -19.92 -20.98 -22.91
CA GLU A 13 -19.74 -19.62 -23.43
C GLU A 13 -19.75 -18.58 -22.30
N GLN A 14 -20.74 -18.63 -21.41
CA GLN A 14 -20.85 -17.72 -20.27
C GLN A 14 -19.66 -17.83 -19.30
N ILE A 15 -19.18 -19.05 -19.01
CA ILE A 15 -17.99 -19.23 -18.17
C ILE A 15 -16.75 -18.69 -18.90
N GLY A 16 -16.67 -18.82 -20.22
CA GLY A 16 -15.60 -18.27 -21.04
C GLY A 16 -15.53 -16.75 -20.99
N GLU A 17 -16.68 -16.08 -21.12
CA GLU A 17 -16.79 -14.63 -20.95
C GLU A 17 -16.36 -14.19 -19.55
N ASN A 18 -16.81 -14.89 -18.51
CA ASN A 18 -16.41 -14.61 -17.12
C ASN A 18 -14.91 -14.81 -16.90
N ALA A 19 -14.31 -15.85 -17.48
CA ALA A 19 -12.87 -16.09 -17.41
C ALA A 19 -12.08 -14.98 -18.11
N ASN A 20 -12.54 -14.51 -19.28
CA ASN A 20 -11.94 -13.37 -20.00
C ASN A 20 -12.02 -12.06 -19.19
N ALA A 21 -13.18 -11.80 -18.58
CA ALA A 21 -13.39 -10.63 -17.73
C ALA A 21 -12.47 -10.68 -16.50
N ALA A 22 -12.40 -11.83 -15.82
CA ALA A 22 -11.51 -12.03 -14.68
C ALA A 22 -10.03 -11.91 -15.06
N HIS A 23 -9.64 -12.41 -16.23
CA HIS A 23 -8.28 -12.28 -16.77
C HIS A 23 -7.92 -10.80 -16.97
N SER A 24 -8.79 -10.05 -17.64
CA SER A 24 -8.57 -8.62 -17.93
C SER A 24 -8.51 -7.79 -16.65
N ALA A 25 -9.43 -8.03 -15.70
CA ALA A 25 -9.44 -7.36 -14.40
C ALA A 25 -8.18 -7.68 -13.59
N SER A 26 -7.70 -8.93 -13.65
CA SER A 26 -6.45 -9.32 -13.00
C SER A 26 -5.25 -8.64 -13.64
N GLN A 27 -5.15 -8.59 -14.98
CA GLN A 27 -4.06 -7.86 -15.63
C GLN A 27 -4.01 -6.39 -15.20
N GLN A 28 -5.16 -5.70 -15.18
CA GLN A 28 -5.25 -4.31 -14.69
C GLN A 28 -4.87 -4.19 -13.21
N ALA A 29 -5.33 -5.09 -12.36
CA ALA A 29 -4.95 -5.10 -10.95
C ALA A 29 -3.44 -5.32 -10.77
N GLY A 30 -2.80 -6.09 -11.63
CA GLY A 30 -1.35 -6.30 -11.66
C GLY A 30 -0.59 -5.02 -12.01
N GLU A 31 -1.04 -4.30 -13.04
CA GLU A 31 -0.46 -3.00 -13.43
C GLU A 31 -0.61 -1.95 -12.32
N VAL A 32 -1.80 -1.86 -11.71
CA VAL A 32 -2.06 -0.94 -10.59
C VAL A 32 -1.20 -1.31 -9.38
N SER A 33 -1.03 -2.60 -9.08
CA SER A 33 -0.16 -3.06 -8.00
C SER A 33 1.30 -2.70 -8.25
N LYS A 34 1.79 -2.88 -9.48
CA LYS A 34 3.15 -2.48 -9.87
C LYS A 34 3.38 -0.98 -9.69
N SER A 35 2.47 -0.15 -10.20
CA SER A 35 2.52 1.31 -10.01
C SER A 35 2.44 1.71 -8.53
N GLY A 36 1.60 1.03 -7.75
CA GLY A 36 1.52 1.20 -6.30
C GLY A 36 2.82 0.85 -5.58
N ALA A 37 3.51 -0.22 -6.01
CA ALA A 37 4.79 -0.62 -5.43
C ALA A 37 5.87 0.43 -5.72
N GLU A 38 5.91 0.96 -6.95
CA GLU A 38 6.82 2.05 -7.34
C GLU A 38 6.55 3.32 -6.51
N ALA A 39 5.29 3.69 -6.31
CA ALA A 39 4.91 4.85 -5.50
C ALA A 39 5.27 4.69 -4.02
N VAL A 40 5.08 3.50 -3.45
CA VAL A 40 5.50 3.19 -2.06
C VAL A 40 7.02 3.22 -1.94
N TYR A 41 7.74 2.69 -2.92
CA TYR A 41 9.19 2.72 -2.95
C TYR A 41 9.75 4.14 -3.01
N ALA A 42 9.20 4.98 -3.91
CA ALA A 42 9.55 6.40 -3.99
C ALA A 42 9.26 7.13 -2.67
N SER A 43 8.08 6.91 -2.09
CA SER A 43 7.71 7.49 -0.78
C SER A 43 8.68 7.08 0.32
N THR A 44 9.15 5.82 0.32
CA THR A 44 10.11 5.33 1.32
C THR A 44 11.46 6.04 1.19
N GLN A 45 11.92 6.33 -0.02
CA GLN A 45 13.15 7.08 -0.26
C GLN A 45 13.03 8.53 0.22
N GLU A 46 11.92 9.20 -0.09
CA GLU A 46 11.66 10.57 0.37
C GLU A 46 11.59 10.66 1.89
N ILE A 47 10.90 9.72 2.55
CA ILE A 47 10.85 9.66 4.02
C ILE A 47 12.25 9.44 4.61
N ALA A 48 13.09 8.62 3.99
CA ALA A 48 14.48 8.44 4.44
C ALA A 48 15.32 9.71 4.28
N ALA A 49 15.12 10.49 3.20
CA ALA A 49 15.77 11.78 3.01
C ALA A 49 15.32 12.82 4.05
N ILE A 50 14.03 12.82 4.41
CA ILE A 50 13.49 13.63 5.50
C ILE A 50 14.15 13.24 6.82
N ALA A 51 14.31 11.95 7.10
CA ALA A 51 15.00 11.47 8.31
C ALA A 51 16.42 12.04 8.43
N GLY A 52 17.16 12.05 7.31
CA GLY A 52 18.48 12.67 7.23
C GLY A 52 18.45 14.16 7.57
N THR A 53 17.52 14.89 6.96
CA THR A 53 17.38 16.34 7.18
C THR A 53 17.02 16.69 8.63
N VAL A 54 16.15 15.89 9.26
CA VAL A 54 15.78 16.06 10.67
C VAL A 54 16.98 15.80 11.58
N LYS A 55 17.77 14.76 11.29
CA LYS A 55 18.98 14.43 12.03
C LYS A 55 20.04 15.54 11.93
N ASP A 56 20.21 16.12 10.75
CA ASP A 56 21.11 17.26 10.55
C ASP A 56 20.63 18.50 11.31
N SER A 57 19.33 18.75 11.33
CA SER A 57 18.71 19.84 12.10
C SER A 57 18.93 19.67 13.61
N ALA A 58 18.78 18.44 14.13
CA ALA A 58 19.08 18.11 15.53
C ALA A 58 20.57 18.38 15.88
N ALA A 59 21.49 18.07 14.96
CA ALA A 59 22.91 18.34 15.15
C ALA A 59 23.21 19.86 15.17
N GLN A 60 22.54 20.65 14.33
CA GLN A 60 22.65 22.11 14.32
C GLN A 60 22.15 22.74 15.62
N LEU A 61 21.06 22.23 16.19
CA LEU A 61 20.54 22.68 17.49
C LEU A 61 21.54 22.39 18.62
N LYS A 62 22.16 21.21 18.65
CA LYS A 62 23.24 20.91 19.61
C LYS A 62 24.45 21.83 19.46
N ALA A 63 24.79 22.22 18.23
CA ALA A 63 25.86 23.20 18.01
C ALA A 63 25.46 24.59 18.56
N LEU A 64 24.20 25.00 18.39
CA LEU A 64 23.67 26.26 18.92
C LEU A 64 23.64 26.28 20.46
N GLU A 65 23.34 25.14 21.09
CA GLU A 65 23.43 24.97 22.55
C GLU A 65 24.86 25.25 23.04
N ALA A 66 25.88 24.62 22.41
CA ALA A 66 27.28 24.85 22.76
C ALA A 66 27.73 26.31 22.54
N VAL A 67 27.23 26.99 21.51
CA VAL A 67 27.50 28.42 21.28
C VAL A 67 26.84 29.27 22.38
N SER A 68 25.61 28.94 22.78
CA SER A 68 24.88 29.65 23.83
C SER A 68 25.56 29.53 25.19
N ASP A 69 26.10 28.35 25.51
CA ASP A 69 26.93 28.13 26.71
C ASP A 69 28.17 29.02 26.73
N ASN A 70 28.88 29.13 25.60
CA ASN A 70 30.04 30.01 25.49
C ASN A 70 29.66 31.49 25.69
N ILE A 71 28.52 31.92 25.13
CA ILE A 71 28.00 33.27 25.37
C ILE A 71 27.69 33.48 26.85
N GLY A 72 27.05 32.50 27.51
CA GLY A 72 26.77 32.54 28.94
C GLY A 72 28.04 32.74 29.79
N GLN A 73 29.12 32.02 29.47
CA GLN A 73 30.43 32.18 30.13
C GLN A 73 31.01 33.59 29.94
N ILE A 74 30.97 34.12 28.72
CA ILE A 74 31.47 35.47 28.41
C ILE A 74 30.67 36.53 29.19
N VAL A 75 29.34 36.40 29.21
CA VAL A 75 28.46 37.33 29.93
C VAL A 75 28.73 37.30 31.44
N SER A 76 29.00 36.12 32.01
CA SER A 76 29.43 35.99 33.41
C SER A 76 30.74 36.74 33.67
N THR A 77 31.74 36.61 32.79
CA THR A 77 33.00 37.36 32.91
C THR A 77 32.79 38.87 32.79
N ILE A 78 31.92 39.33 31.88
CA ILE A 78 31.60 40.77 31.76
C ILE A 78 30.95 41.29 33.05
N ARG A 79 30.07 40.48 33.66
CA ARG A 79 29.45 40.83 34.95
C ARG A 79 30.48 40.98 36.05
N GLU A 80 31.41 40.03 36.16
CA GLU A 80 32.51 40.09 37.13
C GLU A 80 33.38 41.35 36.91
N ILE A 81 33.67 41.71 35.67
CA ILE A 81 34.41 42.93 35.32
C ILE A 81 33.62 44.18 35.72
N ALA A 82 32.30 44.21 35.47
CA ALA A 82 31.44 45.32 35.85
C ALA A 82 31.38 45.50 37.37
N ASP A 83 31.24 44.41 38.12
CA ASP A 83 31.25 44.43 39.59
C ASP A 83 32.59 44.90 40.16
N GLN A 84 33.73 44.46 39.57
CA GLN A 84 35.06 44.96 39.93
C GLN A 84 35.24 46.44 39.60
N THR A 85 34.76 46.87 38.43
CA THR A 85 34.82 48.29 38.00
C THR A 85 33.99 49.16 38.93
N ASN A 86 32.82 48.69 39.36
CA ASN A 86 31.96 49.36 40.33
C ASN A 86 32.68 49.54 41.68
N LEU A 87 33.35 48.49 42.17
CA LEU A 87 34.17 48.54 43.39
C LEU A 87 35.36 49.49 43.27
N LEU A 88 36.05 49.50 42.13
CA LEU A 88 37.16 50.42 41.86
C LEU A 88 36.68 51.88 41.81
N ALA A 89 35.56 52.14 41.15
CA ALA A 89 34.95 53.46 41.07
C ALA A 89 34.52 53.97 42.46
N LEU A 90 33.95 53.11 43.30
CA LEU A 90 33.60 53.44 44.68
C LEU A 90 34.85 53.84 45.49
N ASN A 91 35.93 53.07 45.40
CA ASN A 91 37.18 53.40 46.08
C ASN A 91 37.76 54.74 45.59
N ALA A 92 37.69 55.01 44.29
CA ALA A 92 38.12 56.28 43.71
C ALA A 92 37.26 57.46 44.20
N ALA A 93 35.94 57.29 44.30
CA ALA A 93 35.04 58.30 44.84
C ALA A 93 35.34 58.61 46.31
N ILE A 94 35.63 57.60 47.13
CA ILE A 94 36.04 57.75 48.53
C ILE A 94 37.34 58.56 48.63
N GLU A 95 38.35 58.22 47.83
CA GLU A 95 39.65 58.92 47.89
C GLU A 95 39.56 60.35 47.33
N ALA A 96 38.72 60.57 46.32
CA ALA A 96 38.41 61.90 45.81
C ALA A 96 37.72 62.79 46.86
N ALA A 97 36.78 62.24 47.64
CA ALA A 97 36.17 62.94 48.76
C ALA A 97 37.20 63.27 49.86
N ARG A 98 38.17 62.38 50.08
CA ARG A 98 39.26 62.55 51.05
C ARG A 98 40.23 63.68 50.67
N ALA A 99 40.44 63.92 49.39
CA ALA A 99 41.27 65.01 48.87
C ALA A 99 40.58 66.40 48.90
N GLY A 100 39.32 66.48 49.33
CA GLY A 100 38.59 67.75 49.49
C GLY A 100 38.40 68.51 48.17
N GLU A 101 38.65 69.82 48.17
CA GLU A 101 38.48 70.68 46.98
C GLU A 101 39.36 70.25 45.79
N HIS A 102 40.52 69.63 46.03
CA HIS A 102 41.41 69.15 44.97
C HIS A 102 40.90 67.87 44.27
N GLY A 103 40.02 67.10 44.92
CA GLY A 103 39.46 65.85 44.40
C GLY A 103 38.14 66.01 43.63
N ARG A 104 37.57 67.23 43.56
CA ARG A 104 36.22 67.47 43.03
C ARG A 104 35.99 66.96 41.61
N GLY A 105 36.97 67.17 40.71
CA GLY A 105 36.89 66.67 39.34
C GLY A 105 37.00 65.14 39.24
N PHE A 106 37.81 64.52 40.09
CA PHE A 106 37.93 63.07 40.17
C PHE A 106 36.67 62.41 40.73
N ALA A 107 35.99 63.05 41.69
CA ALA A 107 34.74 62.54 42.25
C ALA A 107 33.65 62.39 41.18
N VAL A 108 33.50 63.40 40.30
CA VAL A 108 32.51 63.35 39.19
C VAL A 108 32.82 62.21 38.22
N VAL A 109 34.09 62.02 37.86
CA VAL A 109 34.50 60.91 36.98
C VAL A 109 34.25 59.56 37.65
N ALA A 110 34.56 59.43 38.94
CA ALA A 110 34.32 58.20 39.69
C ALA A 110 32.83 57.83 39.75
N ASP A 111 31.94 58.80 39.99
CA ASP A 111 30.49 58.58 39.99
C ASP A 111 29.96 58.16 38.60
N GLU A 112 30.47 58.77 37.52
CA GLU A 112 30.09 58.40 36.15
C GLU A 112 30.54 56.97 35.79
N VAL A 113 31.78 56.60 36.14
CA VAL A 113 32.30 55.23 35.96
C VAL A 113 31.47 54.24 36.76
N ARG A 114 31.09 54.59 38.00
CA ARG A 114 30.23 53.77 38.85
C ARG A 114 28.86 53.53 38.19
N SER A 115 28.23 54.59 37.68
CA SER A 115 26.95 54.48 36.98
C SER A 115 27.05 53.61 35.71
N LEU A 116 28.14 53.74 34.94
CA LEU A 116 28.40 52.88 33.79
C LEU A 116 28.55 51.41 34.19
N ALA A 117 29.26 51.14 35.28
CA ALA A 117 29.47 49.80 35.80
C ALA A 117 28.16 49.16 36.27
N GLU A 118 27.32 49.89 37.02
CA GLU A 118 25.99 49.45 37.44
C GLU A 118 25.08 49.14 36.24
N ARG A 119 25.07 50.02 35.22
CA ARG A 119 24.30 49.80 33.97
C ARG A 119 24.81 48.58 33.21
N THR A 120 26.13 48.39 33.14
CA THR A 120 26.73 47.22 32.48
C THR A 120 26.33 45.93 33.19
N ALA A 121 26.41 45.90 34.52
CA ALA A 121 25.98 44.76 35.32
C ALA A 121 24.48 44.44 35.09
N GLN A 122 23.62 45.45 35.07
CA GLN A 122 22.20 45.26 34.77
C GLN A 122 21.98 44.66 33.37
N SER A 123 22.67 45.18 32.34
CA SER A 123 22.59 44.61 30.98
C SER A 123 23.09 43.16 30.93
N THR A 124 24.12 42.78 31.69
CA THR A 124 24.55 41.38 31.74
C THR A 124 23.51 40.44 32.34
N VAL A 125 22.69 40.91 33.31
CA VAL A 125 21.57 40.13 33.85
C VAL A 125 20.53 39.87 32.76
N GLU A 126 20.12 40.91 32.04
CA GLU A 126 19.15 40.80 30.95
C GLU A 126 19.64 39.86 29.83
N ILE A 127 20.92 39.96 29.46
CA ILE A 127 21.53 39.04 28.48
C ILE A 127 21.57 37.60 29.01
N THR A 128 21.89 37.40 30.29
CA THR A 128 21.89 36.06 30.92
C THR A 128 20.51 35.41 30.83
N ASP A 129 19.45 36.18 31.14
CA ASP A 129 18.06 35.70 31.03
C ASP A 129 17.68 35.36 29.59
N MET A 130 18.14 36.15 28.61
CA MET A 130 17.94 35.85 27.20
C MET A 130 18.67 34.58 26.76
N VAL A 131 19.94 34.41 27.14
CA VAL A 131 20.73 33.22 26.82
C VAL A 131 20.10 31.96 27.43
N SER A 132 19.63 32.03 28.69
CA SER A 132 18.93 30.92 29.33
C SER A 132 17.64 30.54 28.60
N GLN A 133 16.89 31.52 28.09
CA GLN A 133 15.70 31.25 27.27
C GLN A 133 16.06 30.61 25.93
N ILE A 134 17.15 31.03 25.29
CA ILE A 134 17.64 30.44 24.04
C ILE A 134 18.06 28.99 24.27
N GLN A 135 18.82 28.71 25.33
CA GLN A 135 19.24 27.35 25.71
C GLN A 135 18.02 26.43 25.89
N LYS A 136 17.06 26.81 26.74
CA LYS A 136 15.85 26.01 26.99
C LYS A 136 15.04 25.73 25.73
N ARG A 137 14.91 26.73 24.84
CA ARG A 137 14.19 26.54 23.57
C ARG A 137 14.95 25.66 22.60
N THR A 138 16.27 25.74 22.60
CA THR A 138 17.14 24.92 21.75
C THR A 138 17.13 23.46 22.19
N GLU A 139 17.20 23.22 23.51
CA GLU A 139 17.07 21.88 24.11
C GLU A 139 15.71 21.26 23.77
N ALA A 140 14.61 21.98 24.00
CA ALA A 140 13.27 21.50 23.67
C ALA A 140 13.10 21.20 22.16
N ALA A 141 13.66 22.04 21.29
CA ALA A 141 13.64 21.79 19.85
C ALA A 141 14.49 20.57 19.46
N ALA A 142 15.61 20.32 20.14
CA ALA A 142 16.45 19.15 19.89
C ALA A 142 15.74 17.85 20.28
N ASP A 143 15.02 17.86 21.41
CA ASP A 143 14.19 16.74 21.85
C ASP A 143 13.04 16.46 20.87
N GLU A 144 12.34 17.49 20.39
CA GLU A 144 11.27 17.36 19.39
C GLU A 144 11.81 16.80 18.06
N MET A 145 13.03 17.21 17.65
CA MET A 145 13.69 16.64 16.48
C MET A 145 14.04 15.16 16.69
N GLN A 146 14.50 14.78 17.87
CA GLN A 146 14.80 13.38 18.19
C GLN A 146 13.54 12.50 18.15
N GLU A 147 12.42 12.96 18.72
CA GLU A 147 11.12 12.28 18.60
C GLU A 147 10.68 12.18 17.13
N SER A 148 10.91 13.25 16.35
CA SER A 148 10.61 13.27 14.92
C SER A 148 11.40 12.22 14.15
N VAL A 149 12.69 12.00 14.48
CA VAL A 149 13.49 10.92 13.89
C VAL A 149 12.84 9.55 14.15
N GLU A 150 12.46 9.25 15.39
CA GLU A 150 11.83 7.98 15.74
C GLU A 150 10.51 7.76 15.00
N ARG A 151 9.69 8.82 14.87
CA ARG A 151 8.43 8.77 14.13
C ARG A 151 8.64 8.54 12.65
N VAL A 152 9.68 9.15 12.06
CA VAL A 152 10.05 8.95 10.66
C VAL A 152 10.55 7.52 10.44
N GLU A 153 11.40 6.98 11.30
CA GLU A 153 11.86 5.59 11.22
C GLU A 153 10.70 4.59 11.31
N ALA A 154 9.75 4.82 12.21
CA ALA A 154 8.52 4.04 12.29
C ALA A 154 7.68 4.16 11.00
N GLY A 155 7.64 5.35 10.40
CA GLY A 155 7.01 5.61 9.09
C GLY A 155 7.64 4.79 7.96
N VAL A 156 8.98 4.77 7.87
CA VAL A 156 9.74 3.95 6.91
C VAL A 156 9.39 2.46 7.07
N SER A 157 9.34 1.96 8.29
CA SER A 157 8.99 0.56 8.56
C SER A 157 7.56 0.22 8.10
N LYS A 158 6.60 1.11 8.34
CA LYS A 158 5.21 0.95 7.85
C LYS A 158 5.13 0.99 6.32
N ALA A 159 5.83 1.92 5.68
CA ALA A 159 5.88 2.02 4.22
C ALA A 159 6.48 0.76 3.59
N LYS A 160 7.56 0.21 4.18
CA LYS A 160 8.17 -1.05 3.75
C LYS A 160 7.18 -2.22 3.82
N ARG A 161 6.42 -2.33 4.91
CA ARG A 161 5.36 -3.35 5.05
C ARG A 161 4.26 -3.18 4.00
N ALA A 162 3.83 -1.95 3.73
CA ALA A 162 2.86 -1.67 2.66
C ALA A 162 3.40 -2.12 1.29
N GLY A 163 4.69 -1.85 1.01
CA GLY A 163 5.33 -2.29 -0.24
C GLY A 163 5.38 -3.81 -0.38
N GLN A 164 5.63 -4.53 0.72
CA GLN A 164 5.56 -6.00 0.74
C GLN A 164 4.14 -6.52 0.44
N SER A 165 3.12 -5.91 1.04
CA SER A 165 1.72 -6.28 0.76
C SER A 165 1.34 -6.03 -0.70
N VAL A 166 1.80 -4.93 -1.30
CA VAL A 166 1.55 -4.65 -2.72
C VAL A 166 2.26 -5.66 -3.63
N ALA A 167 3.49 -6.05 -3.31
CA ALA A 167 4.20 -7.11 -4.04
C ALA A 167 3.49 -8.47 -3.92
N GLU A 168 2.92 -8.79 -2.75
CA GLU A 168 2.11 -10.00 -2.58
C GLU A 168 0.83 -9.95 -3.44
N ILE A 169 0.17 -8.79 -3.53
CA ILE A 169 -1.00 -8.60 -4.41
C ILE A 169 -0.60 -8.81 -5.88
N GLU A 170 0.54 -8.27 -6.32
CA GLU A 170 1.05 -8.51 -7.68
C GLU A 170 1.20 -10.00 -7.97
N GLN A 171 1.85 -10.75 -7.06
CA GLN A 171 2.05 -12.19 -7.21
C GLN A 171 0.71 -12.95 -7.25
N LYS A 172 -0.22 -12.63 -6.35
CA LYS A 172 -1.55 -13.26 -6.32
C LYS A 172 -2.33 -12.99 -7.59
N THR A 173 -2.23 -11.78 -8.10
CA THR A 173 -2.86 -11.38 -9.35
C THR A 173 -2.31 -12.16 -10.55
N GLN A 174 -0.99 -12.38 -10.62
CA GLN A 174 -0.38 -13.24 -11.63
C GLN A 174 -0.88 -14.69 -11.55
N GLN A 175 -1.10 -15.22 -10.34
CA GLN A 175 -1.70 -16.56 -10.17
C GLN A 175 -3.12 -16.63 -10.72
N VAL A 176 -3.94 -15.58 -10.53
CA VAL A 176 -5.29 -15.51 -11.11
C VAL A 176 -5.25 -15.41 -12.63
N VAL A 177 -4.31 -14.65 -13.19
CA VAL A 177 -4.06 -14.59 -14.64
C VAL A 177 -3.77 -15.99 -15.19
N GLN A 178 -2.92 -16.77 -14.52
CA GLN A 178 -2.63 -18.15 -14.95
C GLN A 178 -3.87 -19.06 -14.82
N ALA A 179 -4.58 -19.00 -13.69
CA ALA A 179 -5.76 -19.83 -13.48
C ALA A 179 -6.87 -19.55 -14.51
N THR A 180 -7.04 -18.30 -14.91
CA THR A 180 -8.03 -17.92 -15.95
C THR A 180 -7.63 -18.44 -17.33
N LEU A 181 -6.34 -18.48 -17.67
CA LEU A 181 -5.84 -19.12 -18.90
C LEU A 181 -6.10 -20.64 -18.89
N ASP A 182 -5.88 -21.30 -17.75
CA ASP A 182 -6.14 -22.73 -17.60
C ASP A 182 -7.65 -23.04 -17.73
N ILE A 183 -8.51 -22.20 -17.15
CA ILE A 183 -9.97 -22.30 -17.32
C ILE A 183 -10.36 -22.17 -18.80
N GLN A 184 -9.82 -21.19 -19.52
CA GLN A 184 -10.08 -21.03 -20.96
C GLN A 184 -9.66 -22.28 -21.76
N HIS A 185 -8.56 -22.92 -21.39
CA HIS A 185 -8.12 -24.17 -22.01
C HIS A 185 -9.14 -25.30 -21.77
N VAL A 186 -9.54 -25.52 -20.52
CA VAL A 186 -10.54 -26.54 -20.15
C VAL A 186 -11.89 -26.28 -20.85
N LEU A 187 -12.33 -25.03 -20.95
CA LEU A 187 -13.58 -24.68 -21.63
C LEU A 187 -13.52 -24.99 -23.13
N LYS A 188 -12.38 -24.82 -23.79
CA LYS A 188 -12.20 -25.23 -25.20
C LYS A 188 -12.34 -26.74 -25.36
N GLU A 189 -11.71 -27.52 -24.48
CA GLU A 189 -11.85 -28.98 -24.49
C GLU A 189 -13.30 -29.40 -24.22
N GLN A 190 -13.98 -28.74 -23.29
CA GLN A 190 -15.36 -29.04 -22.95
C GLN A 190 -16.34 -28.67 -24.08
N ALA A 191 -16.09 -27.57 -24.80
CA ALA A 191 -16.85 -27.23 -26.01
C ALA A 191 -16.68 -28.28 -27.11
N MET A 192 -15.46 -28.81 -27.30
CA MET A 192 -15.20 -29.89 -28.26
C MET A 192 -15.93 -31.18 -27.85
N ALA A 193 -15.83 -31.59 -26.59
CA ALA A 193 -16.50 -32.78 -26.07
C ALA A 193 -18.03 -32.65 -26.18
N ALA A 194 -18.58 -31.46 -25.92
CA ALA A 194 -20.01 -31.19 -26.08
C ALA A 194 -20.47 -31.39 -27.53
N ARG A 195 -19.67 -30.93 -28.49
CA ARG A 195 -19.96 -31.12 -29.92
C ARG A 195 -19.92 -32.59 -30.33
N GLU A 196 -18.94 -33.35 -29.86
CA GLU A 196 -18.85 -34.80 -30.11
C GLU A 196 -20.04 -35.57 -29.53
N VAL A 197 -20.48 -35.20 -28.33
CA VAL A 197 -21.69 -35.77 -27.72
C VAL A 197 -22.94 -35.41 -28.53
N ALA A 198 -23.04 -34.17 -29.03
CA ALA A 198 -24.16 -33.76 -29.87
C ALA A 198 -24.24 -34.58 -31.16
N GLU A 199 -23.11 -34.76 -31.85
CA GLU A 199 -23.02 -35.60 -33.05
C GLU A 199 -23.39 -37.06 -32.76
N THR A 200 -22.93 -37.61 -31.63
CA THR A 200 -23.27 -38.98 -31.21
C THR A 200 -24.77 -39.14 -30.94
N VAL A 201 -25.38 -38.16 -30.27
CA VAL A 201 -26.83 -38.17 -29.97
C VAL A 201 -27.66 -38.07 -31.24
N GLU A 202 -27.26 -37.23 -32.19
CA GLU A 202 -27.89 -37.15 -33.51
C GLU A 202 -27.81 -38.49 -34.25
N GLY A 203 -26.64 -39.15 -34.22
CA GLY A 203 -26.47 -40.49 -34.77
C GLY A 203 -27.39 -41.54 -34.14
N ILE A 204 -27.57 -41.51 -32.82
CA ILE A 204 -28.50 -42.41 -32.11
C ILE A 204 -29.95 -42.14 -32.51
N ALA A 205 -30.35 -40.87 -32.64
CA ALA A 205 -31.69 -40.51 -33.08
C ALA A 205 -31.99 -41.05 -34.49
N ASN A 206 -31.05 -40.87 -35.42
CA ASN A 206 -31.16 -41.40 -36.78
C ASN A 206 -31.24 -42.94 -36.80
N LEU A 207 -30.46 -43.61 -35.95
CA LEU A 207 -30.50 -45.08 -35.82
C LEU A 207 -31.84 -45.56 -35.23
N ALA A 208 -32.38 -44.84 -34.24
CA ALA A 208 -33.68 -45.14 -33.65
C ALA A 208 -34.81 -45.02 -34.67
N ASP A 209 -34.80 -43.98 -35.51
CA ASP A 209 -35.76 -43.80 -36.60
C ASP A 209 -35.65 -44.92 -37.65
N SER A 210 -34.43 -45.30 -38.03
CA SER A 210 -34.20 -46.43 -38.93
C SER A 210 -34.71 -47.75 -38.35
N ASN A 211 -34.46 -48.01 -37.06
CA ASN A 211 -34.94 -49.21 -36.37
C ASN A 211 -36.47 -49.23 -36.28
N ALA A 212 -37.12 -48.09 -36.02
CA ALA A 212 -38.57 -47.98 -36.01
C ALA A 212 -39.15 -48.31 -37.40
N ALA A 213 -38.55 -47.79 -38.47
CA ALA A 213 -38.94 -48.11 -39.84
C ALA A 213 -38.76 -49.60 -40.17
N GLN A 214 -37.64 -50.20 -39.77
CA GLN A 214 -37.38 -51.64 -39.95
C GLN A 214 -38.36 -52.52 -39.15
N ALA A 215 -38.66 -52.14 -37.91
CA ALA A 215 -39.65 -52.84 -37.08
C ALA A 215 -41.04 -52.79 -37.73
N GLN A 216 -41.43 -51.65 -38.31
CA GLN A 216 -42.68 -51.51 -39.06
C GLN A 216 -42.71 -52.43 -40.29
N GLN A 217 -41.61 -52.50 -41.05
CA GLN A 217 -41.49 -53.40 -42.20
C GLN A 217 -41.59 -54.87 -41.77
N ALA A 218 -40.91 -55.26 -40.69
CA ALA A 218 -40.96 -56.61 -40.14
C ALA A 218 -42.37 -56.99 -39.65
N TYR A 219 -43.09 -56.03 -39.05
CA TYR A 219 -44.48 -56.19 -38.67
C TYR A 219 -45.38 -56.46 -39.89
N THR A 220 -45.29 -55.63 -40.94
CA THR A 220 -46.05 -55.83 -42.18
C THR A 220 -45.72 -57.16 -42.86
N ALA A 221 -44.45 -57.55 -42.90
CA ALA A 221 -44.04 -58.84 -43.43
C ALA A 221 -44.64 -60.02 -42.63
N SER A 222 -44.68 -59.90 -41.30
CA SER A 222 -45.28 -60.91 -40.42
C SER A 222 -46.79 -61.03 -40.66
N GLN A 223 -47.50 -59.92 -40.87
CA GLN A 223 -48.91 -59.95 -41.26
C GLN A 223 -49.11 -60.69 -42.59
N HIS A 224 -48.26 -60.43 -43.59
CA HIS A 224 -48.33 -61.12 -44.87
C HIS A 224 -48.08 -62.64 -44.76
N VAL A 225 -47.14 -63.05 -43.91
CA VAL A 225 -46.89 -64.47 -43.59
C VAL A 225 -48.10 -65.10 -42.90
N GLN A 226 -48.77 -64.37 -41.99
CA GLN A 226 -49.98 -64.84 -41.34
C GLN A 226 -51.12 -65.04 -42.34
N ASP A 227 -51.36 -64.05 -43.21
CA ASP A 227 -52.41 -64.11 -44.24
C ASP A 227 -52.19 -65.28 -45.21
N THR A 228 -50.95 -65.46 -45.68
CA THR A 228 -50.60 -66.58 -46.56
C THR A 228 -50.74 -67.94 -45.86
N THR A 229 -50.42 -68.02 -44.57
CA THR A 229 -50.64 -69.25 -43.77
C THR A 229 -52.12 -69.58 -43.65
N LEU A 230 -52.98 -68.58 -43.42
CA LEU A 230 -54.44 -68.77 -43.39
C LEU A 230 -54.99 -69.24 -44.74
N MET A 231 -54.55 -68.62 -45.84
CA MET A 231 -54.91 -69.04 -47.20
C MET A 231 -54.51 -70.50 -47.48
N ILE A 232 -53.30 -70.90 -47.08
CA ILE A 232 -52.83 -72.29 -47.24
C ILE A 232 -53.68 -73.26 -46.43
N ASP A 233 -54.05 -72.94 -45.18
CA ASP A 233 -54.90 -73.81 -44.37
C ASP A 233 -56.35 -73.89 -44.91
N GLU A 234 -56.86 -72.81 -45.49
CA GLU A 234 -58.16 -72.80 -46.17
C GLU A 234 -58.15 -73.65 -47.45
N LEU A 235 -57.13 -73.51 -48.30
CA LEU A 235 -56.93 -74.38 -49.47
C LEU A 235 -56.84 -75.85 -49.06
N ARG A 236 -56.10 -76.17 -47.99
CA ARG A 236 -56.02 -77.52 -47.44
C ARG A 236 -57.38 -78.06 -47.00
N LYS A 237 -58.23 -77.24 -46.37
CA LYS A 237 -59.60 -77.62 -45.99
C LYS A 237 -60.47 -77.90 -47.22
N GLN A 238 -60.40 -77.06 -48.26
CA GLN A 238 -61.15 -77.28 -49.51
C GLN A 238 -60.71 -78.57 -50.23
N PHE A 239 -59.40 -78.86 -50.30
CA PHE A 239 -58.91 -80.10 -50.87
C PHE A 239 -59.37 -81.34 -50.10
N LYS A 240 -59.46 -81.27 -48.77
CA LYS A 240 -60.00 -82.39 -47.96
C LYS A 240 -61.47 -82.70 -48.25
N VAL A 241 -62.27 -81.70 -48.64
CA VAL A 241 -63.68 -81.89 -49.03
C VAL A 241 -63.81 -82.52 -50.42
N TYR A 242 -62.80 -82.36 -51.29
CA TYR A 242 -62.80 -82.93 -52.64
C TYR A 242 -62.29 -84.38 -52.72
N VAL A 243 -61.69 -84.90 -51.65
CA VAL A 243 -61.04 -86.23 -51.59
C VAL A 243 -61.83 -87.21 -50.70
N SER A 244 -63.02 -86.83 -50.21
CA SER A 244 -63.99 -87.71 -49.53
C SER A 244 -65.19 -87.98 -50.42
#